data_AF-A0A1Y5E5V1-F1
#
_entry.id   AF-A0A1Y5E5V1-F1
#
_cell.length_a   1.000
_cell.length_b   1.000
_cell.length_c   1.000
_cell.angle_alpha   90.00
_cell.angle_beta   90.00
_cell.angle_gamma   90.00
#
_symmetry.space_group_name_H-M   'P 1'
#
loop_
_entity.id
_entity.type
_entity.pdbx_description
1 polymer ?
#
loop_
_entity_poly.entity_id
_entity_poly.type
_entity_poly.pdbx_seq_one_letter_code
_entity_poly.pdbx_strand_id
1 'polypeptide(L)' 'MEMVEECYLETVGEAMEAGHSKLVAHKEGVTGAAMLLAAMSGMEDDAAKTAVVALNLRPSQLEAN' A
#
# COMPACT_ATOMS: atom_id res chain seq x y z
N MET A 1 9.79 4.79 -6.82
CA MET A 1 8.39 4.70 -6.35
C MET A 1 7.76 3.37 -6.73
N GLU A 2 8.18 2.77 -7.84
CA GLU A 2 7.79 1.40 -8.26
C GLU A 2 7.74 0.38 -7.11
N MET A 3 8.81 0.21 -6.33
CA MET A 3 8.80 -0.70 -5.16
C MET A 3 7.71 -0.41 -4.10
N VAL A 4 7.32 0.85 -3.91
CA VAL A 4 6.26 1.24 -2.95
C VAL A 4 4.88 0.89 -3.50
N GLU A 5 4.69 1.07 -4.81
CA GLU A 5 3.46 0.69 -5.51
C GLU A 5 3.31 -0.83 -5.58
N GLU A 6 4.38 -1.56 -5.93
CA GLU A 6 4.40 -3.02 -5.93
C GLU A 6 4.05 -3.59 -4.55
N CYS A 7 4.72 -3.12 -3.49
CA CYS A 7 4.42 -3.54 -2.13
C CYS A 7 2.97 -3.24 -1.73
N TYR A 8 2.43 -2.08 -2.12
CA TYR A 8 1.02 -1.76 -1.92
C TYR A 8 0.12 -2.77 -2.62
N LEU A 9 0.36 -3.05 -3.91
CA LEU A 9 -0.48 -3.93 -4.73
C LEU A 9 -0.41 -5.39 -4.28
N GLU A 10 0.77 -5.90 -3.93
CA GLU A 10 0.96 -7.24 -3.37
C GLU A 10 0.18 -7.40 -2.06
N THR A 11 0.38 -6.47 -1.13
CA THR A 11 -0.32 -6.50 0.17
C THR A 11 -1.85 -6.43 0.01
N VAL A 12 -2.33 -5.58 -0.90
CA VAL A 12 -3.78 -5.51 -1.21
C VAL A 12 -4.26 -6.81 -1.83
N GLY A 13 -3.50 -7.40 -2.76
CA GLY A 13 -3.81 -8.65 -3.43
C GLY A 13 -3.97 -9.78 -2.42
N GLU A 14 -2.98 -9.98 -1.56
CA GLU A 14 -3.02 -10.98 -0.49
C GLU A 14 -4.22 -10.79 0.45
N ALA A 15 -4.49 -9.56 0.87
CA ALA A 15 -5.63 -9.25 1.74
C ALA A 15 -6.98 -9.55 1.05
N MET A 16 -7.11 -9.24 -0.25
CA MET A 16 -8.30 -9.54 -1.02
C MET A 16 -8.47 -11.04 -1.28
N GLU A 17 -7.39 -11.76 -1.56
CA GLU A 17 -7.37 -13.24 -1.69
C GLU A 17 -7.75 -13.92 -0.37
N ALA A 18 -7.38 -13.33 0.77
CA ALA A 18 -7.81 -13.77 2.10
C ALA A 18 -9.29 -13.45 2.41
N GLY A 19 -10.02 -12.82 1.49
CA GLY A 19 -11.44 -12.51 1.63
C GLY A 19 -11.73 -11.22 2.40
N HIS A 20 -10.73 -10.36 2.64
CA HIS A 20 -10.96 -9.06 3.26
C HIS A 20 -11.66 -8.08 2.32
N SER A 21 -12.41 -7.14 2.90
CA SER A 21 -13.05 -6.07 2.13
C SER A 21 -12.01 -5.15 1.47
N LYS A 22 -12.36 -4.50 0.36
CA LYS A 22 -11.50 -3.51 -0.32
C LYS A 22 -10.99 -2.41 0.62
N LEU A 23 -11.78 -2.00 1.62
CA LEU A 23 -11.36 -1.01 2.61
C LEU A 23 -10.27 -1.53 3.53
N VAL A 24 -10.36 -2.79 3.98
CA VAL A 24 -9.35 -3.43 4.82
C VAL A 24 -8.07 -3.63 4.03
N ALA A 25 -8.17 -4.22 2.83
CA ALA A 25 -7.04 -4.42 1.93
C ALA A 25 -6.33 -3.10 1.62
N HIS A 26 -7.07 -2.02 1.35
CA HIS A 26 -6.47 -0.69 1.14
C HIS A 26 -5.68 -0.19 2.36
N LYS A 27 -6.21 -0.37 3.57
CA LYS A 27 -5.51 0.04 4.80
C LYS A 27 -4.24 -0.76 5.02
N GLU A 28 -4.27 -2.06 4.74
CA GLU A 28 -3.10 -2.93 4.83
C GLU A 28 -2.05 -2.54 3.79
N GLY A 29 -2.45 -2.34 2.53
CA GLY A 29 -1.57 -1.85 1.47
C GLY A 29 -0.89 -0.52 1.80
N VAL A 30 -1.65 0.47 2.29
CA VAL A 30 -1.08 1.75 2.72
C VAL A 30 -0.07 1.55 3.85
N THR A 31 -0.37 0.65 4.79
CA THR A 31 0.50 0.38 5.94
C THR A 31 1.78 -0.30 5.50
N GLY A 32 1.71 -1.37 4.70
CA GLY A 32 2.88 -2.09 4.19
C GLY A 32 3.79 -1.19 3.34
N ALA A 33 3.20 -0.45 2.40
CA ALA A 33 3.94 0.49 1.57
C ALA A 33 4.56 1.65 2.36
N ALA A 34 3.91 2.13 3.42
CA ALA A 34 4.46 3.16 4.30
C ALA A 34 5.64 2.64 5.12
N MET A 35 5.53 1.42 5.67
CA MET A 35 6.62 0.77 6.39
C MET A 35 7.84 0.56 5.47
N LEU A 36 7.62 0.11 4.23
CA LEU A 36 8.69 -0.03 3.24
C LEU A 36 9.34 1.33 2.92
N LEU A 37 8.54 2.36 2.67
CA LEU A 37 9.05 3.70 2.38
C LEU A 37 9.87 4.25 3.56
N ALA A 38 9.37 4.13 4.79
CA ALA A 38 10.08 4.54 6.00
C ALA A 38 11.43 3.82 6.11
N ALA A 39 11.45 2.49 5.95
CA ALA A 39 12.66 1.69 6.01
C ALA A 39 13.71 2.07 4.95
N MET A 40 13.27 2.36 3.72
CA MET A 40 14.18 2.70 2.62
C MET A 40 14.76 4.12 2.71
N SER A 41 14.00 5.05 3.28
CA SER A 41 14.32 6.49 3.25
C SER A 41 14.74 7.07 4.60
N GLY A 42 14.53 6.34 5.70
CA GLY A 42 14.69 6.85 7.06
C GLY A 42 13.63 7.88 7.46
N MET A 43 12.52 7.99 6.71
CA MET A 43 11.39 8.84 7.07
C MET A 43 10.67 8.33 8.33
N GLU A 44 10.11 9.26 9.11
CA GLU A 44 9.17 8.89 10.19
C GLU A 44 7.89 8.28 9.61
N ASP A 45 7.30 7.34 10.35
CA ASP A 45 6.15 6.54 9.92
C ASP A 45 4.97 7.41 9.43
N ASP A 46 4.63 8.48 10.16
CA ASP A 46 3.52 9.37 9.78
C ASP A 46 3.80 10.14 8.48
N ALA A 47 5.05 10.53 8.25
CA ALA A 47 5.47 11.20 7.02
C ALA A 47 5.45 10.22 5.84
N ALA A 48 5.93 8.99 6.04
CA ALA A 48 5.90 7.94 5.02
C ALA A 48 4.46 7.56 4.65
N LYS A 49 3.59 7.40 5.65
CA LYS A 49 2.16 7.13 5.43
C LYS A 49 1.46 8.24 4.66
N THR A 50 1.74 9.50 5.00
CA THR A 50 1.20 10.65 4.27
C THR A 50 1.65 10.64 2.81
N ALA A 51 2.92 10.35 2.56
CA ALA A 51 3.46 10.25 1.20
C ALA A 51 2.81 9.12 0.39
N VAL A 52 2.60 7.95 0.99
CA VAL A 52 1.93 6.81 0.33
C VAL A 52 0.47 7.12 0.02
N VAL A 53 -0.27 7.74 0.95
CA VAL A 53 -1.66 8.16 0.69
C VAL A 53 -1.73 9.15 -0.48
N ALA A 54 -0.74 10.05 -0.59
CA ALA A 54 -0.66 11.02 -1.67
C ALA A 54 -0.42 10.40 -3.06
N LEU A 55 0.09 9.16 -3.14
CA LEU A 55 0.20 8.41 -4.39
C LEU A 55 -1.17 8.02 -4.97
N ASN A 56 -2.23 8.13 -4.16
CA ASN A 56 -3.60 7.88 -4.59
C ASN A 56 -3.84 6.46 -5.14
N LEU A 57 -3.08 5.48 -4.66
CA LEU A 57 -3.24 4.06 -5.02
C LEU A 57 -4.57 3.51 -4.53
N ARG A 58 -5.12 2.52 -5.26
CA ARG A 58 -6.47 1.98 -5.05
C ARG A 58 -6.52 0.48 -5.34
N PRO A 59 -7.31 -0.30 -4.56
CA PRO A 59 -7.48 -1.73 -4.83
C PRO A 59 -8.03 -2.06 -6.23
N SER A 60 -8.78 -1.14 -6.85
CA SER A 60 -9.30 -1.32 -8.21
C SER A 60 -8.21 -1.41 -9.29
N GLN A 61 -6.97 -1.02 -9.00
CA GLN A 61 -5.85 -1.16 -9.95
C GLN A 61 -5.50 -2.64 -10.21
N LEU A 62 -5.82 -3.55 -9.29
CA LEU A 62 -5.65 -4.99 -9.48
C LEU A 62 -6.69 -5.61 -10.43
N GLU A 63 -7.84 -4.95 -10.62
CA GLU A 63 -8.93 -5.42 -11.48
C GLU A 63 -8.72 -5.00 -12.96
N ALA A 64 -7.71 -4.18 -13.24
CA ALA A 64 -7.45 -3.59 -14.56
C ALA A 64 -6.35 -4.30 -15.38
N ASN A 65 -5.82 -5.42 -14.86
CA ASN A 65 -4.85 -6.31 -15.51
C ASN A 65 -5.45 -7.71 -15.70
#